data_AF-S3JDE9-F1
#
_entry.id   AF-S3JDE9-F1
#
_cell.length_a   1.000
_cell.length_b   1.000
_cell.length_c   1.000
_cell.angle_alpha   90.00
_cell.angle_beta   90.00
_cell.angle_gamma   90.00
#
_symmetry.space_group_name_H-M   'P 1'
#
loop_
_entity.id
_entity.type
_entity.pdbx_description
1 polymer ?
#
loop_
_entity_poly.entity_id
_entity_poly.type
_entity_poly.pdbx_seq_one_letter_code
_entity_poly.pdbx_strand_id
1 'polypeptide(L)' 'MGMDKSVTEEFHPDMLQVVGTAVMQLLAREQAISRESIADMVQVVYANNLDDLAVQRAVDLLILG' A
#
# COMPACT_ATOMS: atom_id res chain seq x y z
N MET A 1 6.61 -28.38 0.82
CA MET A 1 6.00 -27.20 1.46
C MET A 1 6.10 -26.06 0.46
N GLY A 2 5.17 -26.01 -0.49
CA GLY A 2 5.14 -24.98 -1.53
C GLY A 2 4.41 -23.78 -0.97
N MET A 3 5.15 -22.85 -0.36
CA MET A 3 4.60 -21.52 -0.08
C MET A 3 4.33 -20.86 -1.43
N ASP A 4 3.06 -20.89 -1.80
CA ASP A 4 2.34 -19.74 -2.33
C ASP A 4 3.14 -18.86 -3.31
N LYS A 5 3.37 -19.40 -4.51
CA LYS A 5 3.93 -18.63 -5.63
C LYS A 5 2.98 -17.50 -6.07
N SER A 6 1.70 -17.62 -5.73
CA SER A 6 0.60 -16.76 -6.16
C SER A 6 0.62 -15.40 -5.45
N VAL A 7 0.87 -15.36 -4.14
CA VAL A 7 0.95 -14.11 -3.35
C VAL A 7 2.14 -13.26 -3.80
N THR A 8 3.25 -13.87 -4.20
CA THR A 8 4.44 -13.12 -4.61
C THR A 8 4.35 -12.48 -5.99
N GLU A 9 3.46 -12.95 -6.87
CA GLU A 9 3.27 -12.35 -8.20
C GLU A 9 2.30 -11.16 -8.17
N GLU A 10 1.38 -11.12 -7.21
CA GLU A 10 0.41 -10.03 -7.05
C GLU A 10 1.02 -8.81 -6.30
N PHE A 11 1.93 -9.05 -5.36
CA PHE A 11 2.57 -8.00 -4.57
C PHE A 11 3.96 -7.64 -5.10
N HIS A 12 3.99 -6.73 -6.08
CA HIS A 12 5.24 -6.14 -6.57
C HIS A 12 6.03 -5.44 -5.44
N PRO A 13 7.37 -5.53 -5.41
CA PRO A 13 8.19 -4.94 -4.34
C PRO A 13 7.93 -3.45 -4.11
N ASP A 14 7.76 -2.68 -5.18
CA ASP A 14 7.52 -1.23 -5.11
C ASP A 14 6.18 -0.91 -4.46
N MET A 15 5.16 -1.73 -4.72
CA MET A 15 3.84 -1.60 -4.10
C MET A 15 3.90 -1.90 -2.60
N LEU A 16 4.63 -2.95 -2.21
CA LEU A 16 4.86 -3.27 -0.80
C LEU A 16 5.57 -2.12 -0.07
N GLN A 17 6.50 -1.45 -0.74
CA GLN A 17 7.19 -0.29 -0.17
C GLN A 17 6.25 0.91 0.01
N VAL A 18 5.39 1.19 -0.97
CA VAL A 18 4.36 2.25 -0.87
C VAL A 18 3.44 1.99 0.32
N VAL A 19 2.88 0.78 0.42
CA VAL A 19 1.99 0.38 1.52
C VAL A 19 2.72 0.40 2.86
N GLY A 20 3.93 -0.15 2.92
CA GLY A 20 4.74 -0.18 4.15
C GLY A 20 5.06 1.22 4.67
N THR A 21 5.34 2.17 3.76
CA THR A 21 5.58 3.57 4.13
C THR A 21 4.32 4.21 4.73
N ALA A 22 3.16 3.98 4.13
CA ALA A 22 1.89 4.49 4.63
C ALA A 22 1.54 3.90 6.01
N VAL A 23 1.76 2.60 6.21
CA VAL A 23 1.58 1.94 7.51
C VAL A 23 2.50 2.54 8.58
N MET A 24 3.78 2.75 8.27
CA MET A 24 4.72 3.36 9.21
C MET A 24 4.31 4.79 9.58
N GLN A 25 3.75 5.56 8.65
CA GLN A 25 3.23 6.90 8.92
C GLN A 25 2.00 6.87 9.84
N LEU A 26 1.08 5.93 9.64
CA LEU A 26 -0.08 5.77 10.52
C LEU A 26 0.33 5.37 11.93
N LEU A 27 1.28 4.42 12.06
CA LEU A 27 1.85 4.02 13.34
C LEU A 27 2.52 5.17 14.08
N ALA A 28 3.36 5.94 13.37
CA ALA A 28 4.05 7.09 13.95
C ALA A 28 3.10 8.19 14.44
N ARG A 29 1.88 8.24 13.89
CA ARG A 29 0.82 9.19 14.25
C ARG A 29 -0.21 8.59 15.23
N GLU A 30 0.01 7.36 15.69
CA GLU A 30 -0.92 6.61 16.55
C GLU A 30 -2.34 6.51 15.94
N GLN A 31 -2.43 6.51 14.60
CA GLN A 31 -3.69 6.41 13.88
C GLN A 31 -4.09 4.94 13.69
N ALA A 32 -5.40 4.71 13.58
CA ALA A 32 -5.93 3.39 13.31
C ALA A 32 -5.43 2.85 11.96
N ILE A 33 -5.04 1.58 11.94
CA ILE A 33 -4.64 0.87 10.72
C ILE A 33 -5.85 0.12 10.19
N SER A 34 -6.40 0.61 9.08
CA SER A 34 -7.43 -0.04 8.28
C SER A 34 -7.04 0.06 6.80
N ARG A 35 -7.67 -0.72 5.93
CA ARG A 35 -7.39 -0.64 4.49
C ARG A 35 -7.65 0.76 3.95
N GLU A 36 -8.73 1.37 4.41
CA GLU A 36 -9.14 2.74 4.06
C GLU A 36 -8.10 3.76 4.55
N SER A 37 -7.67 3.68 5.81
CA SER A 37 -6.69 4.64 6.35
C SER A 37 -5.32 4.49 5.70
N ILE A 38 -4.92 3.28 5.32
CA ILE A 38 -3.70 3.03 4.56
C ILE A 38 -3.83 3.62 3.15
N ALA A 39 -4.96 3.41 2.46
CA ALA A 39 -5.19 3.95 1.12
C ALA A 39 -5.16 5.49 1.10
N ASP A 40 -5.80 6.12 2.08
CA ASP A 40 -5.76 7.57 2.27
C ASP A 40 -4.33 8.04 2.55
N MET A 41 -3.60 7.34 3.42
CA MET A 41 -2.22 7.71 3.75
C MET A 41 -1.28 7.53 2.55
N VAL A 42 -1.46 6.51 1.72
CA VAL A 42 -0.73 6.36 0.46
C VAL A 42 -0.94 7.59 -0.43
N GLN A 43 -2.18 8.03 -0.60
CA GLN A 43 -2.48 9.23 -1.39
C GLN A 43 -1.85 10.49 -0.80
N VAL A 44 -1.82 10.63 0.53
CA VAL A 44 -1.17 11.78 1.20
C VAL A 44 0.36 11.76 1.02
N VAL A 45 0.99 10.61 1.24
CA VAL A 45 2.46 10.47 1.16
C VAL A 45 2.96 10.64 -0.28
N TYR A 46 2.21 10.12 -1.25
CA TYR A 46 2.58 10.07 -2.66
C TYR A 46 1.73 10.99 -3.53
N ALA A 47 1.18 12.08 -2.98
CA ALA A 47 0.28 13.00 -3.71
C ALA A 47 0.86 13.53 -5.04
N ASN A 48 2.18 13.75 -5.10
CA ASN A 48 2.87 14.21 -6.32
C ASN A 48 3.24 13.07 -7.29
N ASN A 49 3.09 11.83 -6.87
CA ASN A 49 3.43 10.61 -7.60
C ASN A 49 2.19 9.72 -7.78
N LEU A 50 0.98 10.29 -7.74
CA LEU A 50 -0.26 9.52 -7.94
C LEU A 50 -0.38 8.88 -9.32
N ASP A 51 0.38 9.36 -10.32
CA ASP A 51 0.51 8.74 -11.64
C ASP A 51 1.49 7.54 -11.65
N ASP A 52 2.21 7.30 -10.55
CA ASP A 52 3.10 6.15 -10.42
C ASP A 52 2.28 4.86 -10.31
N LEU A 53 2.60 3.90 -11.17
CA LEU A 53 1.90 2.62 -11.26
C LEU A 53 1.88 1.87 -9.92
N ALA A 54 2.95 1.95 -9.13
CA ALA A 54 3.01 1.28 -7.83
C ALA A 54 2.04 1.93 -6.82
N VAL A 55 1.90 3.26 -6.87
CA VAL A 55 0.98 4.02 -6.01
C VAL A 55 -0.47 3.72 -6.38
N GLN A 56 -0.79 3.77 -7.68
CA GLN A 56 -2.14 3.44 -8.17
C GLN A 56 -2.53 2.02 -7.79
N ARG A 57 -1.65 1.04 -8.02
CA ARG A 57 -1.92 -0.37 -7.70
C ARG A 57 -2.07 -0.62 -6.20
N ALA A 58 -1.29 0.05 -5.37
CA ALA A 58 -1.44 -0.03 -3.92
C ALA A 58 -2.82 0.47 -3.48
N VAL A 59 -3.26 1.63 -3.98
CA VAL A 59 -4.59 2.18 -3.67
C VAL A 59 -5.70 1.27 -4.20
N ASP A 60 -5.62 0.82 -5.44
CA ASP A 60 -6.62 -0.06 -6.05
C ASP A 60 -6.80 -1.36 -5.27
N LEU A 61 -5.72 -2.03 -4.87
CA LEU A 61 -5.81 -3.25 -4.06
C LEU A 61 -6.37 -3.01 -2.66
N LEU A 62 -6.06 -1.87 -2.05
CA LEU A 62 -6.57 -1.53 -0.71
C LEU A 62 -8.07 -1.24 -0.74
N ILE A 63 -8.56 -0.61 -1.81
CA ILE A 63 -9.97 -0.21 -1.95
C ILE A 63 -10.83 -1.34 -2.54
N LEU A 64 -10.31 -2.10 -3.50
CA LEU A 64 -11.09 -3.07 -4.29
C LEU A 64 -10.87 -4.54 -3.93
N GLY A 65 -9.76 -4.89 -3.28
CA GLY A 65 -9.46 -6.28 -2.93
C GLY A 65 -10.15 -6.76 -1.68
#